data_AF-A0A5N5SVE8-F1
#
_entry.id   AF-A0A5N5SVE8-F1
#
_cell.length_a   1.000
_cell.length_b   1.000
_cell.length_c   1.000
_cell.angle_alpha   90.00
_cell.angle_beta   90.00
_cell.angle_gamma   90.00
#
_symmetry.space_group_name_H-M   'P 1'
#
loop_
_entity.id
_entity.type
_entity.pdbx_description
1 polymer ?
#
loop_
_entity_poly.entity_id
_entity_poly.type
_entity_poly.pdbx_seq_one_letter_code
_entity_poly.pdbx_strand_id
1 'polypeptide(L)'
;MNQKHSEKTSYKNISLYDEDNYSHVVPGLIYIETSVPGVGVYKSYLNSKTKGCSCSSVCEPGSCACLLASGFKSSVDTVPIYLKRTYPIFECHVDCCRCSDLCSNKLTQSGPRHGLSIKHFGEKGFGVITEIDVPYGSFLCEYAGEYIGKEEAKRRLGTLRRYINHSCDPNSRVIPVRSYNMTPIAALFAIREIKAGEEITYSYNEYGLEIETATVPREKVFHSVKRCLCVSPKCKKYLPLNLSL
;
A
#
# COMPACT_ATOMS: atom_id res chain seq x y z
N MET A 1 24.90 -35.93 12.32
CA MET A 1 24.13 -36.41 11.16
C MET A 1 22.78 -35.71 11.17
N ASN A 2 22.49 -34.94 10.12
CA ASN A 2 21.40 -33.99 10.01
C ASN A 2 20.02 -34.66 9.95
N GLN A 3 19.12 -34.29 10.86
CA GLN A 3 17.67 -34.37 10.63
C GLN A 3 17.22 -33.06 9.98
N LYS A 4 16.71 -33.17 8.75
CA LYS A 4 16.07 -32.07 8.01
C LYS A 4 14.67 -31.86 8.58
N HIS A 5 14.43 -30.75 9.27
CA HIS A 5 13.08 -30.23 9.43
C HIS A 5 12.69 -29.49 8.16
N SER A 6 11.80 -30.08 7.36
CA SER A 6 11.09 -29.39 6.29
C SER A 6 9.84 -28.74 6.88
N GLU A 7 9.89 -27.46 7.21
CA GLU A 7 8.68 -26.70 7.45
C GLU A 7 7.99 -26.41 6.11
N LYS A 8 6.90 -27.13 5.87
CA LYS A 8 5.97 -26.88 4.78
C LYS A 8 5.29 -25.54 5.05
N THR A 9 5.63 -24.51 4.28
CA THR A 9 4.83 -23.28 4.23
C THR A 9 3.49 -23.63 3.57
N SER A 10 2.49 -23.92 4.39
CA SER A 10 1.12 -24.16 3.97
C SER A 10 0.49 -22.83 3.56
N TYR A 11 0.49 -22.52 2.26
CA TYR A 11 -0.43 -21.54 1.72
C TYR A 11 -1.85 -22.07 1.95
N LYS A 12 -2.58 -21.48 2.92
CA LYS A 12 -4.01 -21.77 3.08
C LYS A 12 -4.70 -21.35 1.78
N ASN A 13 -5.32 -22.30 1.08
CA ASN A 13 -6.28 -22.00 0.05
C ASN A 13 -7.47 -21.34 0.76
N ILE A 14 -7.50 -20.01 0.79
CA ILE A 14 -8.64 -19.29 1.33
C ILE A 14 -9.79 -19.52 0.35
N SER A 15 -10.78 -20.30 0.76
CA SER A 15 -11.97 -20.53 -0.06
C SER A 15 -12.78 -19.23 -0.11
N LEU A 16 -13.56 -19.01 -1.18
CA LEU A 16 -14.48 -17.86 -1.29
C LEU A 16 -15.59 -17.84 -0.20
N TYR A 17 -15.55 -18.80 0.74
CA TYR A 17 -16.49 -18.99 1.83
C TYR A 17 -15.81 -19.13 3.20
N ASP A 18 -14.51 -18.85 3.31
CA ASP A 18 -13.86 -18.80 4.61
C ASP A 18 -14.37 -17.55 5.34
N GLU A 19 -15.20 -17.76 6.37
CA GLU A 19 -15.69 -16.69 7.24
C GLU A 19 -14.49 -15.96 7.87
N ASP A 20 -14.33 -14.67 7.56
CA ASP A 20 -13.35 -13.83 8.25
C ASP A 20 -13.96 -13.26 9.55
N ASN A 21 -13.10 -12.89 10.50
CA ASN A 21 -13.55 -12.43 11.83
C ASN A 21 -13.97 -10.94 11.83
N TYR A 22 -14.19 -10.33 10.66
CA TYR A 22 -14.54 -8.92 10.57
C TYR A 22 -16.05 -8.72 10.41
N SER A 23 -16.55 -7.59 10.94
CA SER A 23 -17.94 -7.19 10.70
C SER A 23 -18.09 -6.77 9.22
N HIS A 24 -18.67 -7.66 8.41
CA HIS A 24 -18.96 -7.39 7.02
C HIS A 24 -20.11 -6.40 6.88
N VAL A 25 -19.76 -5.13 6.63
CA VAL A 25 -20.75 -4.08 6.34
C VAL A 25 -21.35 -4.23 4.93
N VAL A 26 -20.70 -5.01 4.05
CA VAL A 26 -21.13 -5.28 2.67
C VAL A 26 -21.16 -6.80 2.43
N PRO A 27 -22.32 -7.37 2.04
CA PRO A 27 -22.41 -8.80 1.70
C PRO A 27 -21.46 -9.18 0.56
N GLY A 28 -20.71 -10.27 0.74
CA GLY A 28 -19.76 -10.79 -0.25
C GLY A 28 -18.41 -10.07 -0.33
N LEU A 29 -18.13 -9.13 0.59
CA LEU A 29 -16.82 -8.53 0.74
C LEU A 29 -16.01 -9.32 1.77
N ILE A 30 -14.85 -9.83 1.39
CA ILE A 30 -13.90 -10.49 2.30
C ILE A 30 -12.79 -9.49 2.66
N TYR A 31 -12.51 -9.32 3.94
CA TYR A 31 -11.38 -8.54 4.44
C TYR A 31 -10.16 -9.44 4.57
N ILE A 32 -9.04 -8.96 4.04
CA ILE A 32 -7.76 -9.64 4.15
C ILE A 32 -6.75 -8.74 4.85
N GLU A 33 -5.99 -9.31 5.77
CA GLU A 33 -4.99 -8.57 6.54
C GLU A 33 -3.76 -8.22 5.68
N THR A 34 -3.43 -9.08 4.72
CA THR A 34 -2.28 -8.93 3.81
C THR A 34 -2.70 -9.27 2.39
N SER A 35 -2.09 -8.65 1.38
CA SER A 35 -2.44 -8.92 -0.01
C SER A 35 -2.22 -10.38 -0.40
N VAL A 36 -3.16 -10.93 -1.17
CA VAL A 36 -3.17 -12.32 -1.63
C VAL A 36 -2.97 -12.40 -3.14
N PRO A 37 -2.35 -13.47 -3.67
CA PRO A 37 -2.23 -13.64 -5.11
C PRO A 37 -3.58 -13.99 -5.75
N GLY A 38 -3.84 -13.38 -6.89
CA GLY A 38 -5.07 -13.52 -7.65
C GLY A 38 -4.88 -13.98 -9.09
N VAL A 39 -5.95 -13.80 -9.87
CA VAL A 39 -5.98 -14.22 -11.28
C VAL A 39 -4.89 -13.50 -12.09
N GLY A 40 -4.09 -14.28 -12.81
CA GLY A 40 -3.05 -13.76 -13.71
C GLY A 40 -1.73 -13.37 -13.04
N VAL A 41 -1.55 -13.65 -11.74
CA VAL A 41 -0.25 -13.49 -11.06
C VAL A 41 0.59 -14.75 -11.25
N TYR A 42 1.75 -14.61 -11.89
CA TYR A 42 2.68 -15.73 -11.99
C TYR A 42 3.41 -15.96 -10.66
N LYS A 43 3.44 -17.22 -10.20
CA LYS A 43 4.13 -17.63 -8.97
C LYS A 43 5.62 -17.24 -8.95
N SER A 44 6.25 -17.10 -10.11
CA SER A 44 7.64 -16.63 -10.23
C SER A 44 7.86 -15.21 -9.69
N TYR A 45 6.86 -14.32 -9.77
CA TYR A 45 6.95 -12.97 -9.18
C TYR A 45 6.96 -13.01 -7.64
N LEU A 46 6.20 -13.93 -7.05
CA LEU A 46 6.13 -14.12 -5.60
C LEU A 46 7.43 -14.71 -5.02
N ASN A 47 8.20 -15.43 -5.84
CA ASN A 47 9.38 -16.18 -5.38
C ASN A 47 10.72 -15.43 -5.55
N SER A 48 10.74 -14.28 -6.22
CA SER A 48 11.95 -13.46 -6.32
C SER A 48 12.23 -12.82 -4.96
N LYS A 49 13.42 -13.05 -4.41
CA LYS A 49 13.82 -12.57 -3.08
C LYS A 49 14.67 -11.31 -3.17
N THR A 50 14.51 -10.42 -2.20
CA THR A 50 15.39 -9.27 -2.04
C THR A 50 16.76 -9.69 -1.52
N LYS A 51 17.80 -8.95 -1.91
CA LYS A 51 19.11 -9.06 -1.26
C LYS A 51 19.04 -8.26 0.03
N GLY A 52 19.09 -8.92 1.18
CA GLY A 52 19.11 -8.25 2.48
C GLY A 52 20.49 -7.73 2.86
N CYS A 53 20.57 -7.11 4.05
CA CYS A 53 21.82 -6.53 4.55
C CYS A 53 22.65 -7.53 5.36
N SER A 54 23.97 -7.27 5.45
CA SER A 54 24.88 -8.01 6.33
C SER A 54 25.24 -7.24 7.61
N CYS A 55 24.47 -6.20 7.94
CA CYS A 55 24.67 -5.43 9.18
C CYS A 55 24.54 -6.34 10.41
N SER A 56 25.35 -6.11 11.44
CA SER A 56 25.31 -6.85 12.71
C SER A 56 24.57 -6.11 13.84
N SER A 57 24.23 -4.84 13.61
CA SER A 57 23.58 -3.94 14.56
C SER A 57 22.34 -3.29 13.91
N VAL A 58 21.87 -2.18 14.49
CA VAL A 58 20.81 -1.36 13.89
C VAL A 58 21.29 -0.80 12.54
N CYS A 59 20.44 -0.84 11.53
CA CYS A 59 20.79 -0.34 10.20
C CYS A 59 20.80 1.18 10.14
N GLU A 60 21.86 1.74 9.55
CA GLU A 60 22.01 3.18 9.37
C GLU A 60 22.02 3.56 7.88
N PRO A 61 21.45 4.73 7.52
CA PRO A 61 21.56 5.28 6.17
C PRO A 61 23.02 5.44 5.73
N GLY A 62 23.29 5.19 4.45
CA GLY A 62 24.65 5.25 3.90
C GLY A 62 25.49 3.98 4.09
N SER A 63 25.11 3.08 5.01
CA SER A 63 25.88 1.85 5.29
C SER A 63 25.08 0.56 5.05
N CYS A 64 23.78 0.56 5.36
CA CYS A 64 22.95 -0.62 5.15
C CYS A 64 22.56 -0.78 3.68
N ALA A 65 22.77 -1.97 3.12
CA ALA A 65 22.39 -2.30 1.74
C ALA A 65 20.89 -2.09 1.45
N CYS A 66 19.99 -2.40 2.39
CA CYS A 66 18.55 -2.18 2.23
C CYS A 66 18.20 -0.68 2.20
N LEU A 67 18.79 0.10 3.10
CA LEU A 67 18.59 1.55 3.14
C LEU A 67 19.17 2.23 1.90
N LEU A 68 20.36 1.81 1.44
CA LEU A 68 20.96 2.28 0.18
C LEU A 68 20.12 1.91 -1.04
N ALA A 69 19.55 0.70 -1.10
CA ALA A 69 18.63 0.29 -2.17
C ALA A 69 17.36 1.16 -2.21
N SER A 70 16.95 1.67 -1.04
CA SER A 70 15.90 2.67 -0.90
C SER A 70 16.39 4.11 -1.09
N GLY A 71 17.65 4.34 -1.44
CA GLY A 71 18.21 5.68 -1.64
C GLY A 71 18.44 6.53 -0.37
N PHE A 72 18.46 5.92 0.83
CA PHE A 72 18.88 6.56 2.08
C PHE A 72 20.41 6.57 2.15
N LYS A 73 21.04 7.67 1.74
CA LYS A 73 22.50 7.80 1.59
C LYS A 73 23.18 8.43 2.80
N SER A 74 22.42 9.13 3.64
CA SER A 74 22.92 9.88 4.78
C SER A 74 21.91 9.84 5.92
N SER A 75 22.36 10.08 7.15
CA SER A 75 21.50 10.07 8.34
C SER A 75 20.35 11.08 8.30
N VAL A 76 20.46 12.11 7.45
CA VAL A 76 19.37 13.07 7.20
C VAL A 76 18.32 12.53 6.24
N ASP A 77 18.59 11.48 5.46
CA ASP A 77 17.57 10.82 4.66
C ASP A 77 16.69 9.98 5.62
N THR A 78 15.57 10.55 6.07
CA THR A 78 14.55 9.87 6.90
C THR A 78 13.35 9.48 6.04
N VAL A 79 12.50 8.57 6.54
CA VAL A 79 11.24 8.20 5.85
C VAL A 79 10.42 9.45 5.47
N PRO A 80 10.14 10.42 6.37
CA PRO A 80 9.50 11.68 6.01
C PRO A 80 10.11 12.39 4.79
N ILE A 81 11.44 12.45 4.71
CA ILE A 81 12.14 13.10 3.57
C ILE A 81 12.01 12.26 2.30
N TYR A 82 12.09 10.94 2.43
CA TYR A 82 11.90 10.00 1.32
C TYR A 82 10.45 9.98 0.81
N LEU A 83 9.48 10.35 1.64
CA LEU A 83 8.08 10.53 1.24
C LEU A 83 7.85 11.65 0.21
N LYS A 84 8.92 12.25 -0.34
CA LYS A 84 8.85 13.15 -1.50
C LYS A 84 9.32 12.50 -2.81
N ARG A 85 9.91 11.29 -2.75
CA ARG A 85 10.44 10.55 -3.91
C ARG A 85 9.43 9.49 -4.38
N THR A 86 9.66 8.89 -5.56
CA THR A 86 8.76 7.89 -6.18
C THR A 86 9.33 6.46 -6.17
N TYR A 87 10.51 6.26 -5.60
CA TYR A 87 11.19 4.97 -5.56
C TYR A 87 10.64 4.07 -4.44
N PRO A 88 10.69 2.74 -4.59
CA PRO A 88 10.26 1.81 -3.55
C PRO A 88 11.16 1.88 -2.30
N ILE A 89 10.59 1.56 -1.15
CA ILE A 89 11.35 1.31 0.07
C ILE A 89 11.70 -0.18 0.13
N PHE A 90 12.93 -0.50 0.50
CA PHE A 90 13.42 -1.84 0.81
C PHE A 90 13.62 -1.94 2.33
N GLU A 91 12.68 -2.61 2.99
CA GLU A 91 12.80 -2.88 4.43
C GLU A 91 13.67 -4.13 4.69
N CYS A 92 14.27 -4.19 5.87
CA CYS A 92 15.05 -5.34 6.32
C CYS A 92 14.12 -6.45 6.77
N HIS A 93 14.41 -7.71 6.45
CA HIS A 93 13.63 -8.86 6.88
C HIS A 93 14.52 -9.95 7.48
N VAL A 94 14.03 -10.67 8.49
CA VAL A 94 14.81 -11.70 9.21
C VAL A 94 15.34 -12.81 8.28
N ASP A 95 14.56 -13.17 7.25
CA ASP A 95 14.95 -14.22 6.30
C ASP A 95 16.09 -13.84 5.33
N CYS A 96 16.41 -12.54 5.18
CA CYS A 96 17.45 -12.09 4.24
C CYS A 96 18.49 -11.14 4.85
N CYS A 97 18.25 -10.64 6.07
CA CYS A 97 19.12 -9.69 6.77
C CYS A 97 19.73 -10.29 8.04
N ARG A 98 20.86 -9.75 8.48
CA ARG A 98 21.51 -10.09 9.76
C ARG A 98 21.39 -9.02 10.85
N CYS A 99 20.69 -7.93 10.55
CA CYS A 99 20.56 -6.80 11.47
C CYS A 99 19.71 -7.16 12.69
N SER A 100 19.87 -6.36 13.74
CA SER A 100 19.17 -6.56 15.02
C SER A 100 17.64 -6.54 14.86
N ASP A 101 16.92 -7.20 15.78
CA ASP A 101 15.47 -7.10 15.85
C ASP A 101 14.96 -5.70 16.16
N LEU A 102 15.80 -4.87 16.78
CA LEU A 102 15.55 -3.44 17.00
C LEU A 102 15.83 -2.58 15.76
N CYS A 103 16.03 -3.18 14.58
CA CYS A 103 16.24 -2.46 13.33
C CYS A 103 15.03 -1.59 13.00
N SER A 104 15.25 -0.28 12.88
CA SER A 104 14.21 0.70 12.51
C SER A 104 13.77 0.60 11.04
N ASN A 105 14.49 -0.15 10.20
CA ASN A 105 14.12 -0.41 8.81
C ASN A 105 13.18 -1.63 8.66
N LYS A 106 12.30 -1.89 9.64
CA LYS A 106 11.23 -2.91 9.60
C LYS A 106 9.86 -2.21 9.66
N LEU A 107 9.56 -1.40 8.65
CA LEU A 107 8.50 -0.38 8.72
C LEU A 107 7.08 -0.95 8.77
N THR A 108 6.83 -2.03 8.02
CA THR A 108 5.47 -2.54 7.77
C THR A 108 5.17 -3.86 8.49
N GLN A 109 6.20 -4.51 9.02
CA GLN A 109 6.14 -5.88 9.57
C GLN A 109 5.32 -6.00 10.87
N SER A 110 5.08 -4.89 11.56
CA SER A 110 4.24 -4.87 12.76
C SER A 110 2.74 -4.81 12.45
N GLY A 111 2.36 -4.79 11.17
CA GLY A 111 0.97 -4.69 10.74
C GLY A 111 0.41 -3.27 10.83
N PRO A 112 -0.90 -3.10 10.57
CA PRO A 112 -1.54 -1.80 10.52
C PRO A 112 -1.44 -1.08 11.87
N ARG A 113 -1.32 0.25 11.80
CA ARG A 113 -1.31 1.13 12.96
C ARG A 113 -2.60 0.98 13.75
N HIS A 114 -2.51 0.98 15.07
CA HIS A 114 -3.68 1.01 15.94
C HIS A 114 -4.48 2.30 15.81
N GLY A 115 -5.77 2.25 16.17
CA GLY A 115 -6.68 3.40 16.12
C GLY A 115 -7.12 3.76 14.71
N LEU A 116 -7.18 2.81 13.77
CA LEU A 116 -7.81 2.99 12.46
C LEU A 116 -9.24 2.44 12.51
N SER A 117 -10.21 3.26 12.06
CA SER A 117 -11.64 2.91 12.11
C SER A 117 -12.36 3.28 10.82
N ILE A 118 -13.37 2.50 10.43
CA ILE A 118 -14.20 2.78 9.25
C ILE A 118 -15.34 3.73 9.63
N LYS A 119 -15.61 4.73 8.79
CA LYS A 119 -16.71 5.68 8.97
C LYS A 119 -17.40 5.97 7.65
N HIS A 120 -18.71 6.24 7.69
CA HIS A 120 -19.47 6.65 6.52
C HIS A 120 -19.37 8.18 6.31
N PHE A 121 -19.08 8.61 5.08
CA PHE A 121 -18.88 10.00 4.67
C PHE A 121 -19.90 10.47 3.62
N GLY A 122 -21.18 10.13 3.83
CA GLY A 122 -22.27 10.54 2.95
C GLY A 122 -22.10 9.99 1.53
N GLU A 123 -22.16 10.86 0.53
CA GLU A 123 -22.02 10.48 -0.89
C GLU A 123 -20.65 9.89 -1.26
N LYS A 124 -19.61 10.09 -0.43
CA LYS A 124 -18.30 9.44 -0.62
C LYS A 124 -18.34 7.94 -0.27
N GLY A 125 -19.36 7.48 0.44
CA GLY A 125 -19.44 6.12 0.97
C GLY A 125 -18.55 5.95 2.22
N PHE A 126 -17.96 4.78 2.38
CA PHE A 126 -17.07 4.49 3.51
C PHE A 126 -15.68 5.11 3.31
N GLY A 127 -15.08 5.53 4.41
CA GLY A 127 -13.72 6.03 4.51
C GLY A 127 -13.05 5.49 5.77
N VAL A 128 -11.76 5.74 5.91
CA VAL A 128 -10.99 5.38 7.11
C VAL A 128 -10.67 6.66 7.88
N ILE A 129 -10.82 6.64 9.19
CA ILE A 129 -10.34 7.67 10.10
C ILE A 129 -9.24 7.11 11.00
N THR A 130 -8.50 8.01 11.64
CA THR A 130 -7.70 7.64 12.81
C THR A 130 -8.34 8.18 14.09
N GLU A 131 -8.32 7.41 15.18
CA GLU A 131 -8.82 7.80 16.50
C GLU A 131 -7.72 8.40 17.40
N ILE A 132 -6.48 8.38 16.93
CA ILE A 132 -5.31 8.90 17.63
C ILE A 132 -4.48 9.80 16.70
N ASP A 133 -3.70 10.71 17.27
CA ASP A 133 -2.80 11.53 16.47
C ASP A 133 -1.72 10.66 15.79
N VAL A 134 -1.49 10.91 14.50
CA VAL A 134 -0.49 10.21 13.69
C VAL A 134 0.61 11.19 13.27
N PRO A 135 1.86 10.96 13.72
CA PRO A 135 2.99 11.77 13.31
C PRO A 135 3.29 11.65 11.81
N TYR A 136 3.83 12.73 11.23
CA TYR A 136 4.34 12.73 9.85
C TYR A 136 5.38 11.63 9.63
N GLY A 137 5.25 10.86 8.55
CA GLY A 137 6.15 9.77 8.19
C GLY A 137 5.73 8.41 8.72
N SER A 138 4.69 8.34 9.55
CA SER A 138 4.22 7.08 10.12
C SER A 138 3.61 6.18 9.05
N PHE A 139 3.94 4.89 9.12
CA PHE A 139 3.17 3.85 8.43
C PHE A 139 1.75 3.80 9.02
N LEU A 140 0.75 3.68 8.14
CA LEU A 140 -0.66 3.57 8.49
C LEU A 140 -1.13 2.12 8.35
N CYS A 141 -1.15 1.60 7.13
CA CYS A 141 -1.56 0.24 6.83
C CYS A 141 -1.12 -0.18 5.43
N GLU A 142 -1.19 -1.47 5.15
CA GLU A 142 -1.17 -1.95 3.78
C GLU A 142 -2.52 -1.60 3.10
N TYR A 143 -2.48 -1.13 1.86
CA TYR A 143 -3.60 -1.20 0.95
C TYR A 143 -3.75 -2.65 0.48
N ALA A 144 -4.20 -3.51 1.40
CA ALA A 144 -4.27 -4.95 1.17
C ALA A 144 -5.36 -5.25 0.13
N GLY A 145 -5.05 -6.17 -0.79
CA GLY A 145 -5.95 -6.55 -1.86
C GLY A 145 -5.51 -7.81 -2.59
N GLU A 146 -6.26 -8.18 -3.61
CA GLU A 146 -5.85 -9.23 -4.53
C GLU A 146 -4.81 -8.67 -5.51
N TYR A 147 -3.62 -9.23 -5.55
CA TYR A 147 -2.70 -8.99 -6.67
C TYR A 147 -3.31 -9.64 -7.91
N ILE A 148 -3.58 -8.85 -8.95
CA ILE A 148 -4.15 -9.34 -10.20
C ILE A 148 -3.22 -9.03 -11.38
N GLY A 149 -3.23 -9.90 -12.38
CA GLY A 149 -2.49 -9.69 -13.62
C GLY A 149 -3.08 -8.53 -14.44
N LYS A 150 -2.29 -7.99 -15.37
CA LYS A 150 -2.67 -6.83 -16.20
C LYS A 150 -4.00 -7.00 -16.92
N GLU A 151 -4.27 -8.18 -17.48
CA GLU A 151 -5.53 -8.44 -18.19
C GLU A 151 -6.74 -8.52 -17.24
N GLU A 152 -6.55 -9.06 -16.04
CA GLU A 152 -7.61 -9.09 -15.04
C GLU A 152 -7.90 -7.69 -14.47
N ALA A 153 -6.86 -6.87 -14.28
CA ALA A 153 -7.01 -5.46 -13.89
C ALA A 153 -7.87 -4.70 -14.91
N LYS A 154 -7.54 -4.81 -16.21
CA LYS A 154 -8.35 -4.23 -17.30
C LYS A 154 -9.80 -4.72 -17.27
N ARG A 155 -10.03 -6.01 -16.99
CA ARG A 155 -11.38 -6.59 -16.94
C ARG A 155 -12.21 -6.05 -15.76
N ARG A 156 -11.56 -5.79 -14.61
CA ARG A 156 -12.19 -5.25 -13.40
C ARG A 156 -12.22 -3.72 -13.37
N LEU A 157 -11.74 -3.05 -14.42
CA LEU A 157 -11.72 -1.60 -14.49
C LEU A 157 -13.14 -1.05 -14.26
N GLY A 158 -13.27 -0.17 -13.27
CA GLY A 158 -14.54 0.44 -12.88
C GLY A 158 -15.39 -0.35 -11.86
N THR A 159 -15.04 -1.60 -11.54
CA THR A 159 -15.70 -2.38 -10.46
C THR A 159 -14.87 -2.43 -9.17
N LEU A 160 -13.59 -2.06 -9.24
CA LEU A 160 -12.70 -1.99 -8.07
C LEU A 160 -13.19 -0.93 -7.07
N ARG A 161 -13.47 -1.39 -5.84
CA ARG A 161 -13.85 -0.53 -4.72
C ARG A 161 -12.59 -0.13 -3.94
N ARG A 162 -12.56 1.13 -3.50
CA ARG A 162 -11.50 1.69 -2.64
C ARG A 162 -12.13 2.16 -1.34
N TYR A 163 -11.54 1.80 -0.21
CA TYR A 163 -12.03 2.21 1.12
C TYR A 163 -11.35 3.46 1.65
N ILE A 164 -10.23 3.88 1.06
CA ILE A 164 -9.56 5.12 1.41
C ILE A 164 -9.89 6.15 0.34
N ASN A 165 -10.57 7.21 0.77
CA ASN A 165 -11.13 8.20 -0.14
C ASN A 165 -10.06 9.12 -0.74
N HIS A 166 -10.43 9.76 -1.85
CA HIS A 166 -9.61 10.76 -2.50
C HIS A 166 -9.65 12.10 -1.78
N SER A 167 -8.48 12.74 -1.66
CA SER A 167 -8.36 14.19 -1.47
C SER A 167 -7.41 14.83 -2.46
N CYS A 168 -7.75 16.04 -2.92
CA CYS A 168 -6.85 16.89 -3.72
C CYS A 168 -5.73 17.51 -2.86
N ASP A 169 -5.87 17.48 -1.53
CA ASP A 169 -4.84 17.86 -0.55
C ASP A 169 -4.76 16.74 0.49
N PRO A 170 -4.19 15.58 0.11
CA PRO A 170 -4.24 14.37 0.93
C PRO A 170 -3.33 14.47 2.16
N ASN A 171 -3.57 13.58 3.12
CA ASN A 171 -2.75 13.43 4.32
C ASN A 171 -1.95 12.13 4.35
N SER A 172 -2.18 11.25 3.39
CA SER A 172 -1.44 10.01 3.20
C SER A 172 -1.06 9.80 1.74
N ARG A 173 -0.13 8.88 1.52
CA ARG A 173 0.40 8.47 0.22
C ARG A 173 0.68 6.99 0.23
N VAL A 174 0.38 6.32 -0.88
CA VAL A 174 0.78 4.93 -1.08
C VAL A 174 2.25 4.90 -1.49
N ILE A 175 3.04 3.97 -0.96
CA ILE A 175 4.45 3.74 -1.27
C ILE A 175 4.65 2.25 -1.50
N PRO A 176 5.30 1.82 -2.59
CA PRO A 176 5.69 0.43 -2.74
C PRO A 176 6.79 0.07 -1.74
N VAL A 177 6.52 -0.87 -0.85
CA VAL A 177 7.52 -1.41 0.11
C VAL A 177 7.84 -2.84 -0.26
N ARG A 178 9.13 -3.16 -0.38
CA ARG A 178 9.65 -4.51 -0.62
C ARG A 178 10.32 -4.99 0.65
N SER A 179 9.87 -6.13 1.13
CA SER A 179 10.40 -6.77 2.33
C SER A 179 11.31 -7.93 1.93
N TYR A 180 10.91 -9.15 2.22
CA TYR A 180 11.59 -10.36 1.75
C TYR A 180 11.35 -10.66 0.27
N ASN A 181 10.10 -10.50 -0.18
CA ASN A 181 9.73 -10.77 -1.56
C ASN A 181 9.91 -9.52 -2.42
N MET A 182 10.22 -9.75 -3.69
CA MET A 182 10.34 -8.68 -4.67
C MET A 182 8.97 -8.08 -4.95
N THR A 183 7.86 -8.83 -4.88
CA THR A 183 6.52 -8.23 -4.99
C THR A 183 6.31 -7.17 -3.91
N PRO A 184 6.14 -5.89 -4.29
CA PRO A 184 5.96 -4.84 -3.31
C PRO A 184 4.55 -4.89 -2.72
N ILE A 185 4.43 -4.59 -1.43
CA ILE A 185 3.16 -4.22 -0.83
C ILE A 185 2.90 -2.73 -1.10
N ALA A 186 1.63 -2.36 -1.27
CA ALA A 186 1.20 -0.97 -1.40
C ALA A 186 0.96 -0.40 0.01
N ALA A 187 1.97 0.21 0.62
CA ALA A 187 1.91 0.69 2.00
C ALA A 187 1.50 2.16 2.08
N LEU A 188 0.52 2.51 2.91
CA LEU A 188 0.17 3.90 3.17
C LEU A 188 1.04 4.52 4.25
N PHE A 189 1.55 5.72 3.97
CA PHE A 189 2.31 6.53 4.91
C PHE A 189 1.68 7.92 5.05
N ALA A 190 1.70 8.46 6.26
CA ALA A 190 1.29 9.83 6.54
C ALA A 190 2.29 10.83 5.93
N ILE A 191 1.82 11.76 5.10
CA ILE A 191 2.65 12.80 4.45
C ILE A 191 2.61 14.16 5.17
N ARG A 192 1.84 14.23 6.26
CA ARG A 192 1.84 15.27 7.28
C ARG A 192 1.31 14.65 8.58
N GLU A 193 1.29 15.44 9.65
CA GLU A 193 0.54 15.05 10.84
C GLU A 193 -0.95 14.87 10.49
N ILE A 194 -1.56 13.82 11.05
CA ILE A 194 -3.00 13.51 10.92
C ILE A 194 -3.59 13.54 12.33
N LYS A 195 -4.65 14.31 12.54
CA LYS A 195 -5.27 14.44 13.86
C LYS A 195 -6.30 13.36 14.13
N ALA A 196 -6.49 13.02 15.41
CA ALA A 196 -7.58 12.16 15.83
C ALA A 196 -8.94 12.68 15.28
N GLY A 197 -9.74 11.77 14.73
CA GLY A 197 -10.99 12.04 14.04
C GLY A 197 -10.87 12.42 12.56
N GLU A 198 -9.66 12.68 12.05
CA GLU A 198 -9.45 13.06 10.65
C GLU A 198 -9.58 11.85 9.71
N GLU A 199 -10.18 12.07 8.54
CA GLU A 199 -10.27 11.08 7.47
C GLU A 199 -8.91 10.89 6.78
N ILE A 200 -8.44 9.66 6.70
CA ILE A 200 -7.26 9.28 5.92
C ILE A 200 -7.63 9.31 4.44
N THR A 201 -6.86 10.06 3.66
CA THR A 201 -7.08 10.24 2.22
C THR A 201 -5.77 10.22 1.47
N TYR A 202 -5.79 9.76 0.22
CA TYR A 202 -4.64 9.83 -0.69
C TYR A 202 -5.05 10.38 -2.06
N SER A 203 -4.07 10.76 -2.88
CA SER A 203 -4.34 11.23 -4.24
C SER A 203 -4.53 10.04 -5.18
N TYR A 204 -5.69 9.93 -5.83
CA TYR A 204 -5.93 8.90 -6.85
C TYR A 204 -5.10 9.13 -8.12
N ASN A 205 -4.41 10.27 -8.24
CA ASN A 205 -3.61 10.66 -9.40
C ASN A 205 -2.10 10.41 -9.21
N GLU A 206 -1.70 9.78 -8.11
CA GLU A 206 -0.29 9.64 -7.73
C GLU A 206 0.48 8.60 -8.55
N TYR A 207 -0.22 7.58 -9.04
CA TYR A 207 0.32 6.56 -9.92
C TYR A 207 -0.34 6.72 -11.28
N GLY A 208 0.03 7.79 -11.98
CA GLY A 208 -0.27 7.93 -13.39
C GLY A 208 0.39 6.80 -14.16
N LEU A 209 -0.29 5.66 -14.27
CA LEU A 209 -0.01 4.73 -15.35
C LEU A 209 -0.36 5.51 -16.62
N GLU A 210 0.67 5.87 -17.39
CA GLU A 210 0.49 6.33 -18.77
C GLU A 210 -0.16 5.18 -19.55
N ILE A 211 -1.49 5.12 -19.53
CA ILE A 211 -2.23 4.44 -20.57
C ILE A 211 -2.12 5.36 -21.77
N GLU A 212 -1.39 4.92 -22.79
CA GLU A 212 -1.37 5.55 -24.11
C GLU A 212 -2.78 6.01 -24.47
N THR A 213 -2.96 7.33 -24.46
CA THR A 213 -4.23 8.03 -24.70
C THR A 213 -4.78 7.83 -26.11
N ALA A 214 -4.23 6.88 -26.88
CA ALA A 214 -4.47 6.69 -28.30
C ALA A 214 -5.74 5.88 -28.61
N THR A 215 -6.37 5.20 -27.64
CA THR A 215 -7.44 4.23 -27.94
C THR A 215 -8.82 4.54 -27.38
N VAL A 216 -9.00 5.59 -26.57
CA VAL A 216 -10.33 5.95 -26.03
C VAL A 216 -10.94 7.09 -26.84
N PRO A 217 -12.07 6.87 -27.56
CA PRO A 217 -12.76 7.93 -28.29
C PRO A 217 -13.14 9.09 -27.37
N ARG A 218 -12.83 10.33 -27.80
CA ARG A 218 -13.12 11.59 -27.05
C ARG A 218 -14.57 11.71 -26.59
N GLU A 219 -15.51 11.08 -27.29
CA GLU A 219 -16.95 11.10 -26.99
C GLU A 219 -17.34 10.27 -25.75
N LYS A 220 -16.57 9.23 -25.38
CA LYS A 220 -16.80 8.45 -24.15
C LYS A 220 -16.22 9.09 -22.89
N VAL A 221 -15.35 10.10 -23.03
CA VAL A 221 -14.72 10.81 -21.90
C VAL A 221 -15.72 11.70 -21.16
N PHE A 222 -16.71 12.25 -21.86
CA PHE A 222 -17.66 13.24 -21.32
C PHE A 222 -18.70 12.65 -20.35
N HIS A 223 -18.97 11.34 -20.38
CA HIS A 223 -20.07 10.73 -19.61
C HIS A 223 -19.69 10.21 -18.21
N SER A 224 -18.43 10.33 -17.76
CA SER A 224 -17.97 9.65 -16.52
C SER A 224 -17.14 10.50 -15.55
N VAL A 225 -17.23 11.83 -15.63
CA VAL A 225 -16.48 12.70 -14.72
C VAL A 225 -17.21 12.79 -13.37
N LYS A 226 -16.84 11.94 -12.40
CA LYS A 226 -17.37 12.02 -11.04
C LYS A 226 -16.87 13.29 -10.34
N ARG A 227 -17.79 14.02 -9.69
CA ARG A 227 -17.46 15.20 -8.89
C ARG A 227 -16.56 14.82 -7.71
N CYS A 228 -15.55 15.62 -7.41
CA CYS A 228 -14.71 15.45 -6.23
C CYS A 228 -15.40 16.07 -5.01
N LEU A 229 -15.50 15.28 -3.93
CA LEU A 229 -16.14 15.69 -2.67
C LEU A 229 -15.14 15.86 -1.52
N CYS A 230 -13.85 16.08 -1.83
CA CYS A 230 -12.80 16.15 -0.82
C CYS A 230 -12.80 17.42 0.05
N VAL A 231 -13.68 18.38 -0.23
CA VAL A 231 -13.87 19.68 0.44
C VAL A 231 -12.62 20.56 0.60
N SER A 232 -11.44 20.11 0.15
CA SER A 232 -10.20 20.89 0.20
C SER A 232 -10.33 22.22 -0.56
N PRO A 233 -9.76 23.32 -0.05
CA PRO A 233 -9.69 24.58 -0.79
C PRO A 233 -8.88 24.46 -2.09
N LYS A 234 -8.00 23.45 -2.20
CA LYS A 234 -7.22 23.13 -3.40
C LYS A 234 -7.93 22.13 -4.33
N CYS A 235 -9.23 21.90 -4.14
CA CYS A 235 -9.98 20.88 -4.88
C CYS A 235 -10.03 21.16 -6.39
N LYS A 236 -9.64 20.15 -7.18
CA LYS A 236 -9.68 20.15 -8.65
C LYS A 236 -11.08 19.93 -9.23
N LYS A 237 -12.13 20.01 -8.40
CA LYS A 237 -13.57 19.87 -8.70
C LYS A 237 -14.04 18.48 -9.13
N TYR A 238 -13.20 17.71 -9.81
CA TYR A 238 -13.53 16.37 -10.30
C TYR A 238 -12.51 15.34 -9.83
N LEU A 239 -12.95 14.11 -9.62
CA LEU A 239 -12.03 13.00 -9.40
C LEU A 239 -11.16 12.85 -10.66
N PRO A 240 -9.87 12.48 -10.52
CA PRO A 240 -9.07 12.15 -11.69
C PRO A 240 -9.81 11.09 -12.51
N LEU A 241 -9.84 11.28 -13.83
CA LEU A 241 -10.45 10.32 -14.75
C LEU A 241 -9.90 8.96 -14.38
N ASN A 242 -10.81 8.02 -14.10
CA ASN A 242 -10.46 6.67 -13.69
C ASN A 242 -9.97 5.92 -14.95
N LEU A 243 -8.80 6.32 -15.43
CA LEU A 243 -8.06 5.69 -16.53
C LEU A 243 -6.96 4.79 -15.96
N SER A 244 -7.01 4.43 -14.67
CA SER A 244 -5.91 3.72 -14.01
C SER A 244 -6.42 2.87 -12.83
N LEU A 245 -6.78 1.63 -13.15
CA LEU A 245 -6.34 0.35 -12.56
C LEU A 245 -7.27 -0.75 -13.06
#